data_AF-F4CX27-F1
#
_entry.id   AF-F4CX27-F1
#
_cell.length_a   1.000
_cell.length_b   1.000
_cell.length_c   1.000
_cell.angle_alpha   90.00
_cell.angle_beta   90.00
_cell.angle_gamma   90.00
#
_symmetry.space_group_name_H-M   'P 1'
#
loop_
_entity.id
_entity.type
_entity.pdbx_description
1 polymer ?
#
loop_
_entity_poly.entity_id
_entity_poly.type
_entity_poly.pdbx_seq_one_letter_code
_entity_poly.pdbx_strand_id
1 'polypeptide(L)'
;MSPAAVPGPETDMTTTDTTTTDTTTIDTATADTVRSLMREARIPASEAEIAAYAAAYPGVRAGVEALYAPVEVRYLDPALRFRADAVGPETPWAGPPA
;
A
#
# COMPACT_ATOMS: atom_id res chain seq x y z
N MET A 1 34.83 21.99 56.67
CA MET A 1 34.59 22.20 55.23
C MET A 1 34.36 20.83 54.62
N SER A 2 33.10 20.41 54.49
CA SER A 2 32.71 19.15 53.85
C SER A 2 32.37 19.42 52.39
N PRO A 3 32.84 18.60 51.43
CA PRO A 3 32.42 18.73 50.04
C PRO A 3 30.96 18.27 49.86
N ALA A 4 30.26 18.99 48.98
CA ALA A 4 28.85 18.83 48.66
C ALA A 4 28.53 17.46 48.06
N ALA A 5 27.40 16.88 48.48
CA ALA A 5 26.84 15.65 47.93
C ALA A 5 26.27 15.90 46.53
N VAL A 6 26.64 15.02 45.59
CA VAL A 6 26.11 14.94 44.22
C VAL A 6 24.69 14.36 44.27
N PRO A 7 23.66 15.03 43.74
CA PRO A 7 22.35 14.39 43.56
C PRO A 7 22.41 13.40 42.39
N GLY A 8 21.96 12.16 42.63
CA GLY A 8 21.87 11.11 41.61
C GLY A 8 20.80 11.40 40.56
N PRO A 9 20.81 10.70 39.41
CA PRO A 9 19.81 10.91 38.37
C PRO A 9 18.47 10.33 38.83
N GLU A 10 17.50 11.21 39.06
CA GLU A 10 16.09 10.86 39.12
C GLU A 10 15.69 10.34 37.74
N THR A 11 15.54 9.03 37.61
CA THR A 11 14.80 8.42 36.50
C THR A 11 13.33 8.76 36.68
N ASP A 12 12.96 9.96 36.23
CA ASP A 12 11.56 10.29 35.98
C ASP A 12 11.13 9.49 34.76
N MET A 13 10.54 8.33 35.06
CA MET A 13 9.93 7.41 34.11
C MET A 13 8.68 8.10 33.57
N THR A 14 8.89 9.00 32.62
CA THR A 14 7.82 9.62 31.85
C THR A 14 7.20 8.48 31.05
N THR A 15 6.06 7.98 31.53
CA THR A 15 5.22 7.05 30.79
C THR A 15 4.87 7.72 29.48
N THR A 16 5.55 7.32 28.40
CA THR A 16 5.17 7.69 27.04
C THR A 16 3.77 7.11 26.84
N ASP A 17 2.78 7.99 26.95
CA ASP A 17 1.39 7.69 26.66
C ASP A 17 1.36 7.15 25.22
N THR A 18 1.17 5.84 25.11
CA THR A 18 1.22 5.14 23.85
C THR A 18 -0.03 5.57 23.11
N THR A 19 0.18 6.41 22.09
CA THR A 19 -0.81 6.84 21.10
C THR A 19 -1.84 5.74 20.90
N THR A 20 -3.04 5.96 21.42
CA THR A 20 -4.20 5.15 21.08
C THR A 20 -4.44 5.39 19.61
N THR A 21 -4.00 4.44 18.77
CA THR A 21 -4.33 4.42 17.35
C THR A 21 -5.82 4.09 17.24
N ASP A 22 -6.65 5.11 17.32
CA ASP A 22 -8.04 5.03 16.93
C ASP A 22 -8.08 4.66 15.44
N THR A 23 -8.36 3.38 15.17
CA THR A 23 -8.28 2.76 13.85
C THR A 23 -9.51 3.10 12.98
N THR A 24 -10.33 4.08 13.39
CA THR A 24 -11.61 4.39 12.71
C THR A 24 -11.65 5.79 12.10
N THR A 25 -10.53 6.51 12.01
CA THR A 25 -10.48 7.72 11.18
C THR A 25 -10.00 7.32 9.79
N ILE A 26 -10.94 7.21 8.84
CA ILE A 26 -10.60 7.08 7.42
C ILE A 26 -9.71 8.28 7.09
N ASP A 27 -8.48 8.04 6.67
CA ASP A 27 -7.65 9.09 6.09
C ASP A 27 -8.35 9.59 4.83
N THR A 28 -8.98 10.76 4.93
CA THR A 28 -9.79 11.36 3.87
C THR A 28 -8.99 11.52 2.57
N ALA A 29 -7.68 11.78 2.68
CA ALA A 29 -6.80 11.89 1.52
C ALA A 29 -6.66 10.56 0.74
N THR A 30 -6.53 9.45 1.46
CA THR A 30 -6.51 8.11 0.85
C THR A 30 -7.85 7.78 0.20
N ALA A 31 -8.97 8.11 0.85
CA ALA A 31 -10.30 7.92 0.27
C ALA A 31 -10.50 8.75 -1.01
N ASP A 32 -10.05 10.00 -1.06
CA ASP A 32 -10.13 10.85 -2.25
C ASP A 32 -9.26 10.34 -3.40
N THR A 33 -8.10 9.76 -3.08
CA THR A 33 -7.25 9.07 -4.05
C THR A 33 -8.00 7.88 -4.66
N VAL A 34 -8.59 7.01 -3.83
CA VAL A 34 -9.36 5.85 -4.29
C VAL A 34 -10.56 6.28 -5.13
N ARG A 35 -11.31 7.31 -4.73
CA ARG A 35 -12.41 7.87 -5.53
C ARG A 35 -11.94 8.31 -6.92
N SER A 36 -10.79 8.99 -6.98
CA SER A 36 -10.22 9.47 -8.24
C SER A 36 -9.83 8.30 -9.15
N LEU A 37 -9.22 7.25 -8.59
CA LEU A 37 -8.86 6.04 -9.34
C LEU A 37 -10.09 5.31 -9.88
N MET A 38 -11.13 5.12 -9.06
CA MET A 38 -12.38 4.48 -9.49
C MET A 38 -13.08 5.28 -10.58
N ARG A 39 -13.10 6.61 -10.45
CA ARG A 39 -13.65 7.51 -11.47
C ARG A 39 -12.91 7.38 -12.80
N GLU A 40 -11.58 7.37 -12.79
CA GLU A 40 -10.77 7.24 -14.01
C GLU A 40 -10.96 5.88 -14.67
N ALA A 41 -11.03 4.81 -13.86
CA ALA A 41 -11.34 3.47 -14.32
C ALA A 41 -12.80 3.30 -14.79
N ARG A 42 -13.65 4.32 -14.58
CA ARG A 42 -15.11 4.30 -14.84
C ARG A 42 -15.82 3.16 -14.11
N ILE A 43 -15.33 2.81 -12.92
CA ILE A 43 -15.92 1.81 -12.05
C ILE A 43 -16.83 2.54 -11.06
N PRO A 44 -18.15 2.28 -11.07
CA PRO A 44 -19.03 2.81 -10.04
C PRO A 44 -18.70 2.13 -8.71
N ALA A 45 -18.49 2.92 -7.66
CA ALA A 45 -18.23 2.44 -6.31
C ALA A 45 -19.09 3.22 -5.31
N SER A 46 -19.73 2.51 -4.40
CA SER A 46 -20.42 3.08 -3.25
C SER A 46 -19.44 3.61 -2.20
N GLU A 47 -19.91 4.48 -1.30
CA GLU A 47 -19.05 5.00 -0.21
C GLU A 47 -18.53 3.90 0.72
N ALA A 48 -19.30 2.83 0.92
CA ALA A 48 -18.86 1.67 1.71
C ALA A 48 -17.69 0.93 1.02
N GLU A 49 -17.77 0.75 -0.31
CA GLU A 49 -16.68 0.16 -1.10
C GLU A 49 -15.46 1.08 -1.10
N ILE A 50 -15.64 2.38 -1.29
CA ILE A 50 -14.56 3.37 -1.22
C ILE A 50 -13.84 3.30 0.14
N ALA A 51 -14.57 3.22 1.24
CA ALA A 51 -13.99 3.10 2.58
C ALA A 51 -13.17 1.80 2.73
N ALA A 52 -13.70 0.67 2.25
CA ALA A 52 -13.00 -0.61 2.28
C ALA A 52 -11.70 -0.59 1.44
N TYR A 53 -11.78 -0.04 0.22
CA TYR A 53 -10.61 0.10 -0.64
C TYR A 53 -9.60 1.11 -0.10
N ALA A 54 -10.04 2.21 0.50
CA ALA A 54 -9.17 3.19 1.13
C ALA A 54 -8.39 2.59 2.30
N ALA A 55 -9.03 1.74 3.11
CA ALA A 55 -8.34 1.02 4.19
C ALA A 55 -7.25 0.06 3.66
N ALA A 56 -7.50 -0.60 2.52
CA ALA A 56 -6.55 -1.54 1.91
C ALA A 56 -5.45 -0.85 1.07
N TYR A 57 -5.71 0.35 0.55
CA TYR A 57 -4.87 1.04 -0.43
C TYR A 57 -3.41 1.25 0.01
N PRO A 58 -3.10 1.63 1.27
CA PRO A 58 -1.72 1.80 1.70
C PRO A 58 -0.88 0.53 1.56
N GLY A 59 -1.46 -0.65 1.85
CA GLY A 59 -0.77 -1.93 1.72
C GLY A 59 -0.51 -2.29 0.26
N VAL A 60 -1.48 -2.07 -0.62
CA VAL A 60 -1.31 -2.28 -2.07
C VAL A 60 -0.25 -1.34 -2.63
N ARG A 61 -0.29 -0.06 -2.27
CA ARG A 61 0.68 0.95 -2.70
C ARG A 61 2.09 0.59 -2.26
N ALA A 62 2.28 0.21 -1.00
CA ALA A 62 3.58 -0.22 -0.49
C ALA A 62 4.11 -1.47 -1.21
N GLY A 63 3.24 -2.42 -1.54
CA GLY A 63 3.60 -3.60 -2.33
C GLY A 63 4.10 -3.24 -3.74
N VAL A 64 3.40 -2.31 -4.41
CA VAL A 64 3.81 -1.81 -5.73
C VAL A 64 5.14 -1.05 -5.64
N GLU A 65 5.29 -0.16 -4.66
CA GLU A 65 6.54 0.58 -4.44
C GLU A 65 7.71 -0.37 -4.18
N ALA A 66 7.51 -1.44 -3.41
CA ALA A 66 8.53 -2.46 -3.16
C ALA A 66 8.96 -3.22 -4.42
N LEU A 67 8.04 -3.50 -5.35
CA LEU A 67 8.38 -4.14 -6.63
C LEU A 67 9.32 -3.27 -7.49
N TYR A 68 9.18 -1.95 -7.42
CA TYR A 68 9.98 -1.00 -8.20
C TYR A 68 11.13 -0.36 -7.42
N ALA A 69 11.33 -0.72 -6.15
CA ALA A 69 12.40 -0.19 -5.32
C ALA A 69 13.81 -0.55 -5.85
N PRO A 70 14.09 -1.77 -6.34
CA PRO A 70 15.39 -2.09 -6.93
C PRO A 70 15.54 -1.46 -8.32
N VAL A 71 16.65 -0.75 -8.56
CA VAL A 71 16.92 -0.07 -9.83
C VAL A 71 16.99 -1.05 -11.00
N GLU A 72 17.42 -2.28 -10.72
CA GLU A 72 17.55 -3.36 -11.69
C GLU A 72 16.19 -3.69 -12.30
N VAL A 73 15.12 -3.71 -11.50
CA VAL A 73 13.76 -4.09 -11.94
C VAL A 73 13.20 -3.10 -12.96
N ARG A 74 13.61 -1.83 -12.90
CA ARG A 74 13.13 -0.78 -13.82
C ARG A 74 13.49 -1.04 -15.28
N TYR A 75 14.56 -1.79 -15.53
CA TYR A 75 15.07 -2.09 -16.86
C TYR A 75 15.08 -3.59 -17.18
N LEU A 76 14.49 -4.41 -16.31
CA LEU A 76 14.32 -5.82 -16.61
C LEU A 76 13.36 -5.99 -17.79
N ASP A 77 13.66 -6.97 -18.61
CA ASP A 77 12.76 -7.37 -19.68
C ASP A 77 11.42 -7.82 -19.10
N PRO A 78 10.29 -7.39 -19.70
CA PRO A 78 8.99 -7.83 -19.24
C PRO A 78 8.90 -9.36 -19.34
N ALA A 79 8.36 -9.99 -18.29
CA ALA A 79 8.24 -11.44 -18.21
C ALA A 79 7.44 -12.04 -19.38
N LEU A 80 6.52 -11.24 -19.95
CA LEU A 80 5.77 -11.59 -21.14
C LEU A 80 6.04 -10.57 -22.25
N ARG A 81 6.39 -11.09 -23.43
CA ARG A 81 6.53 -10.30 -24.65
C ARG A 81 5.44 -10.70 -25.62
N PHE A 82 4.74 -9.70 -26.15
CA PHE A 82 3.89 -9.93 -27.31
C PHE A 82 4.77 -10.31 -28.51
N ARG A 83 4.40 -11.38 -29.20
CA ARG A 83 5.07 -11.83 -30.43
C ARG A 83 4.01 -11.86 -31.53
N ALA A 84 4.05 -10.88 -32.43
CA ALA A 84 3.06 -10.75 -33.51
C ALA A 84 3.02 -11.99 -34.42
N ASP A 85 4.19 -12.60 -34.65
CA ASP A 85 4.32 -13.81 -35.49
C ASP A 85 4.05 -15.12 -34.72
N ALA A 86 3.78 -15.04 -33.41
CA ALA A 86 3.41 -16.21 -32.65
C ALA A 86 1.98 -16.61 -33.00
N VAL A 87 1.86 -17.58 -33.91
CA VAL A 87 0.64 -18.35 -34.10
C VAL A 87 0.47 -19.22 -32.86
N GLY A 88 -0.32 -18.73 -31.90
CA GLY A 88 -0.77 -19.57 -30.78
C GLY A 88 -1.70 -20.65 -31.31
N PRO A 89 -1.85 -21.80 -30.62
CA PRO A 89 -2.99 -22.65 -30.89
C PRO A 89 -4.23 -21.78 -30.64
N GLU A 90 -5.02 -21.51 -31.68
CA GLU A 90 -6.32 -20.86 -31.54
C GLU A 90 -7.30 -21.78 -30.82
N THR A 91 -6.98 -22.14 -29.58
CA THR A 91 -7.95 -22.66 -28.63
C THR A 91 -8.74 -21.45 -28.16
N PRO A 92 -10.04 -21.35 -28.50
CA PRO A 92 -10.88 -20.32 -27.91
C PRO A 92 -10.85 -20.51 -26.40
N TRP A 93 -10.29 -19.52 -25.68
CA TRP A 93 -10.13 -19.55 -24.22
C TRP A 93 -11.47 -19.68 -23.47
N ALA A 94 -12.59 -19.48 -24.17
CA ALA A 94 -13.96 -19.63 -23.67
C ALA A 94 -14.83 -20.59 -24.51
N GLY A 95 -14.24 -21.40 -25.40
CA GLY A 95 -14.98 -22.40 -26.17
C GLY A 95 -15.12 -23.73 -25.41
N PRO A 96 -16.19 -24.52 -25.68
CA PRO A 96 -16.28 -25.87 -25.10
C PRO A 96 -15.11 -26.74 -25.59
N PRO A 97 -14.64 -27.70 -24.76
CA PRO A 97 -13.58 -28.62 -25.17
C PRO A 97 -14.04 -29.44 -26.39
N ALA A 98 -13.10 -29.68 -27.32
CA ALA A 98 -13.29 -30.53 -28.48
C ALA A 98 -13.44 -32.01 -28.10
#